data_AF-A0A7W4WAI3-F1
#
_entry.id   AF-A0A7W4WAI3-F1
#
_cell.length_a   1.000
_cell.length_b   1.000
_cell.length_c   1.000
_cell.angle_alpha   90.00
_cell.angle_beta   90.00
_cell.angle_gamma   90.00
#
_symmetry.space_group_name_H-M   'P 1'
#
loop_
_entity.id
_entity.type
_entity.pdbx_description
1 polymer ?
#
loop_
_entity_poly.entity_id
_entity_poly.type
_entity_poly.pdbx_seq_one_letter_code
_entity_poly.pdbx_strand_id
1 'polypeptide(L)'
;MSNYEIVKTTQIDGDFEGFDDEVLFKLMDGSYWIQGQYKYWYYYAYCPKVKILQANGKFYLQIVGQREIVLIHPISNVIESQIDGEFNGWNGETVYALTNGQVWQQSTYQYDYTYSYRPDVFIYNAGGGYKIKVEGTTADIQRIK
;
A
#
# COMPACT_ATOMS: atom_id res chain seq x y z
N MET A 1 -11.38 -22.21 -17.51
CA MET A 1 -11.49 -20.75 -17.37
C MET A 1 -11.89 -20.50 -15.93
N SER A 2 -11.14 -19.69 -15.18
CA SER A 2 -11.59 -19.30 -13.84
C SER A 2 -12.80 -18.39 -13.99
N ASN A 3 -13.94 -18.78 -13.43
CA ASN A 3 -15.11 -17.90 -13.36
C ASN A 3 -14.86 -16.90 -12.23
N TYR A 4 -14.68 -15.63 -12.60
CA TYR A 4 -14.55 -14.55 -11.64
C TYR A 4 -15.94 -13.99 -11.32
N GLU A 5 -16.27 -13.94 -10.03
CA GLU A 5 -17.46 -13.26 -9.54
C GLU A 5 -17.08 -11.86 -9.06
N ILE A 6 -17.87 -10.84 -9.39
CA ILE A 6 -17.64 -9.49 -8.90
C ILE A 6 -18.18 -9.40 -7.47
N VAL A 7 -17.29 -9.24 -6.50
CA VAL A 7 -17.64 -9.04 -5.10
C VAL A 7 -18.13 -7.62 -4.87
N LYS A 8 -17.39 -6.63 -5.40
CA LYS A 8 -17.76 -5.22 -5.33
C LYS A 8 -17.07 -4.39 -6.42
N THR A 9 -17.66 -3.24 -6.71
CA THR A 9 -17.06 -2.18 -7.53
C THR A 9 -16.92 -0.93 -6.67
N THR A 10 -15.73 -0.36 -6.61
CA THR A 10 -15.39 0.84 -5.81
C THR A 10 -14.30 1.64 -6.54
N GLN A 11 -13.64 2.57 -5.87
CA GLN A 11 -12.47 3.29 -6.38
C GLN A 11 -11.26 3.06 -5.47
N ILE A 12 -10.07 3.10 -6.05
CA ILE A 12 -8.85 3.37 -5.28
C ILE A 12 -8.93 4.81 -4.76
N ASP A 13 -8.50 5.01 -3.52
CA ASP A 13 -8.38 6.32 -2.90
C ASP A 13 -6.98 6.89 -3.18
N GLY A 14 -6.90 7.87 -4.07
CA GLY A 14 -5.66 8.50 -4.51
C GLY A 14 -5.07 7.94 -5.81
N ASP A 15 -3.75 8.11 -5.96
CA ASP A 15 -3.02 7.71 -7.15
C ASP A 15 -2.84 6.19 -7.24
N PHE A 16 -2.96 5.67 -8.46
CA PHE A 16 -2.59 4.31 -8.85
C PHE A 16 -1.58 4.41 -9.98
N GLU A 17 -0.39 3.84 -9.79
CA GLU A 17 0.71 3.89 -10.78
C GLU A 17 0.91 2.56 -11.51
N GLY A 18 0.19 1.52 -11.10
CA GLY A 18 0.34 0.19 -11.66
C GLY A 18 0.40 -0.91 -10.62
N PHE A 19 0.67 -2.11 -11.11
CA PHE A 19 1.07 -3.25 -10.30
C PHE A 19 2.60 -3.40 -10.35
N ASP A 20 3.18 -3.86 -9.24
CA ASP A 20 4.63 -4.11 -9.17
C ASP A 20 4.93 -5.38 -8.35
N ASP A 21 5.73 -5.30 -7.27
CA ASP A 21 5.93 -6.40 -6.33
C ASP A 21 4.89 -6.38 -5.21
N GLU A 22 4.94 -5.33 -4.38
CA GLU A 22 4.01 -5.09 -3.28
C GLU A 22 3.39 -3.69 -3.41
N VAL A 23 2.07 -3.62 -3.62
CA VAL A 23 1.34 -2.36 -3.69
C VAL A 23 0.17 -2.41 -2.71
N LEU A 24 0.17 -1.48 -1.74
CA LEU A 24 -0.96 -1.28 -0.84
C LEU A 24 -2.02 -0.42 -1.54
N PHE A 25 -3.22 -0.97 -1.67
CA PHE A 25 -4.41 -0.31 -2.19
C PHE A 25 -5.31 0.10 -1.03
N LYS A 26 -5.50 1.41 -0.85
CA LYS A 26 -6.61 1.97 -0.08
C LYS A 26 -7.79 2.15 -1.03
N LEU A 27 -8.97 1.67 -0.64
CA LEU A 27 -10.20 1.87 -1.41
C LEU A 27 -11.07 2.94 -0.74
N MET A 28 -11.91 3.62 -1.52
CA MET A 28 -12.83 4.66 -1.00
C MET A 28 -13.86 4.16 0.01
N ASP A 29 -14.03 2.83 0.14
CA ASP A 29 -14.88 2.23 1.17
C ASP A 29 -14.13 2.00 2.51
N GLY A 30 -12.90 2.48 2.62
CA GLY A 30 -12.04 2.34 3.80
C GLY A 30 -11.35 0.97 3.93
N SER A 31 -11.54 0.05 2.98
CA SER A 31 -10.85 -1.23 2.99
C SER A 31 -9.45 -1.17 2.39
N TYR A 32 -8.55 -1.97 2.95
CA TYR A 32 -7.16 -2.08 2.50
C TYR A 32 -6.88 -3.45 1.92
N TRP A 33 -6.14 -3.46 0.82
CA TRP A 33 -5.75 -4.67 0.12
C TRP A 33 -4.28 -4.55 -0.28
N ILE A 34 -3.53 -5.63 -0.16
CA ILE A 34 -2.14 -5.70 -0.61
C ILE A 34 -2.07 -6.58 -1.84
N GLN A 35 -1.21 -6.22 -2.78
CA GLN A 35 -0.84 -7.10 -3.87
C GLN A 35 -0.22 -8.40 -3.33
N GLY A 36 -0.71 -9.56 -3.79
CA GLY A 36 -0.33 -10.88 -3.28
C GLY A 36 0.58 -11.69 -4.20
N GLN A 37 0.97 -11.13 -5.35
CA GLN A 37 1.90 -11.77 -6.28
C GLN A 37 2.63 -10.70 -7.09
N TYR A 38 3.88 -10.94 -7.46
CA TYR A 38 4.59 -10.09 -8.40
C TYR A 38 3.84 -10.01 -9.74
N LYS A 39 3.64 -8.78 -10.21
CA LYS A 39 3.16 -8.47 -11.56
C LYS A 39 3.54 -7.03 -11.87
N TYR A 40 4.51 -6.84 -12.74
CA TYR A 40 4.79 -5.53 -13.29
C TYR A 40 3.76 -5.14 -14.35
N TRP A 41 3.06 -4.03 -14.14
CA TRP A 41 2.19 -3.40 -15.13
C TRP A 41 1.96 -1.93 -14.79
N TYR A 42 2.52 -1.04 -15.61
CA TYR A 42 2.36 0.41 -15.42
C TYR A 42 1.03 0.92 -15.99
N TYR A 43 0.29 1.67 -15.17
CA TYR A 43 -0.90 2.41 -15.61
C TYR A 43 -1.20 3.49 -14.58
N TYR A 44 -0.95 4.76 -14.95
CA TYR A 44 -1.30 5.88 -14.09
C TYR A 44 -2.79 6.22 -14.20
N ALA A 45 -3.45 6.34 -13.04
CA ALA A 45 -4.77 6.94 -12.92
C ALA A 45 -5.01 7.50 -11.51
N TYR A 46 -5.70 8.63 -11.43
CA TYR A 46 -6.17 9.20 -10.17
C TYR A 46 -7.57 8.67 -9.83
N CYS A 47 -7.74 8.13 -8.62
CA CYS A 47 -8.98 7.55 -8.11
C CYS A 47 -9.68 6.57 -9.09
N PRO A 48 -8.98 5.61 -9.72
CA PRO A 48 -9.59 4.76 -10.73
C PRO A 48 -10.69 3.87 -10.14
N LYS A 49 -11.74 3.63 -10.93
CA LYS A 49 -12.75 2.61 -10.60
C LYS A 49 -12.13 1.23 -10.71
N VAL A 50 -12.38 0.40 -9.71
CA VAL A 50 -11.86 -0.97 -9.61
C VAL A 50 -12.97 -1.97 -9.30
N LYS A 51 -12.77 -3.21 -9.74
CA LYS A 51 -13.56 -4.36 -9.33
C LYS A 51 -12.72 -5.24 -8.41
N ILE A 52 -13.30 -5.64 -7.30
CA ILE A 52 -12.79 -6.76 -6.51
C ILE A 52 -13.50 -8.01 -7.00
N LEU A 53 -12.72 -8.94 -7.53
CA LEU A 53 -13.19 -10.20 -8.07
C LEU A 53 -12.85 -11.34 -7.12
N GLN A 54 -13.66 -12.40 -7.11
CA GLN A 54 -13.38 -13.62 -6.37
C GLN A 54 -13.39 -14.82 -7.32
N ALA A 55 -12.39 -15.70 -7.15
CA ALA A 55 -12.33 -17.00 -7.82
C ALA A 55 -11.54 -17.97 -6.94
N ASN A 56 -12.08 -19.19 -6.75
CA ASN A 56 -11.42 -20.27 -5.98
C ASN A 56 -10.96 -19.82 -4.58
N GLY A 57 -11.78 -19.02 -3.88
CA GLY A 57 -11.46 -18.49 -2.55
C GLY A 57 -10.39 -17.40 -2.50
N LYS A 58 -9.89 -16.94 -3.65
CA LYS A 58 -8.91 -15.85 -3.76
C LYS A 58 -9.57 -14.57 -4.28
N PHE A 59 -9.00 -13.43 -3.91
CA PHE A 59 -9.46 -12.11 -4.36
C PHE A 59 -8.51 -11.52 -5.39
N TYR A 60 -9.06 -10.78 -6.34
CA TYR A 60 -8.31 -10.12 -7.39
C TYR A 60 -8.77 -8.69 -7.56
N LEU A 61 -7.85 -7.78 -7.86
CA LEU A 61 -8.16 -6.40 -8.22
C LEU A 61 -8.06 -6.24 -9.73
N GLN A 62 -9.08 -5.60 -10.33
CA GLN A 62 -9.09 -5.20 -11.74
C GLN A 62 -9.43 -3.72 -11.86
N ILE A 63 -8.65 -2.98 -12.64
CA ILE A 63 -9.03 -1.60 -13.04
C ILE A 63 -10.14 -1.68 -14.08
N VAL A 64 -11.24 -0.95 -13.88
CA VAL A 64 -12.39 -0.95 -14.81
C VAL A 64 -11.93 -0.44 -16.18
N GLY A 65 -12.23 -1.22 -17.23
CA GLY A 65 -11.81 -0.91 -18.60
C GLY A 65 -10.44 -1.46 -18.98
N GLN A 66 -9.69 -2.01 -18.02
CA GLN A 66 -8.39 -2.63 -18.26
C GLN A 66 -8.49 -4.16 -18.17
N ARG A 67 -7.59 -4.84 -18.89
CA ARG A 67 -7.55 -6.31 -18.93
C ARG A 67 -6.83 -6.91 -17.74
N GLU A 68 -5.93 -6.15 -17.13
CA GLU A 68 -5.05 -6.68 -16.11
C GLU A 68 -5.75 -6.87 -14.77
N ILE A 69 -5.51 -8.04 -14.19
CA ILE A 69 -5.91 -8.41 -12.84
C ILE A 69 -4.68 -8.85 -12.04
N VAL A 70 -4.71 -8.67 -10.73
CA VAL A 70 -3.67 -9.14 -9.81
C VAL A 70 -4.29 -9.78 -8.57
N LEU A 71 -3.65 -10.83 -8.05
CA LEU A 71 -4.04 -11.42 -6.76
C LEU A 71 -3.86 -10.37 -5.66
N ILE A 72 -4.84 -10.26 -4.77
CA ILE A 72 -4.78 -9.37 -3.61
C ILE A 72 -5.20 -10.10 -2.33
N HIS A 73 -4.70 -9.62 -1.21
CA HIS A 73 -5.08 -10.06 0.13
C HIS A 73 -5.61 -8.89 0.94
N PRO A 74 -6.68 -9.09 1.73
CA PRO A 74 -7.16 -8.03 2.61
C PRO A 74 -6.13 -7.77 3.71
N ILE A 75 -5.90 -6.50 4.02
CA ILE A 75 -5.07 -6.07 5.15
C ILE A 75 -5.99 -5.45 6.21
N SER A 76 -5.76 -5.83 7.46
CA SER A 76 -6.44 -5.27 8.62
C SER A 76 -5.47 -4.51 9.50
N ASN A 77 -6.00 -3.64 10.37
CA ASN A 77 -5.21 -2.83 11.32
C ASN A 77 -4.18 -1.91 10.65
N VAL A 78 -4.53 -1.34 9.49
CA VAL A 78 -3.71 -0.27 8.88
C VAL A 78 -3.79 0.97 9.77
N ILE A 79 -2.63 1.53 10.09
CA ILE A 79 -2.53 2.80 10.81
C ILE A 79 -2.34 3.89 9.76
N GLU A 80 -3.25 4.85 9.76
CA GLU A 80 -3.13 6.11 9.01
C GLU A 80 -2.66 7.22 9.96
N SER A 81 -1.64 7.97 9.55
CA SER A 81 -1.12 9.13 10.30
C SER A 81 -0.33 10.02 9.35
N GLN A 82 0.35 11.03 9.88
CA GLN A 82 1.39 11.76 9.18
C GLN A 82 2.73 11.60 9.90
N ILE A 83 3.84 11.74 9.17
CA ILE A 83 5.15 11.98 9.77
C ILE A 83 5.07 13.32 10.54
N ASP A 84 5.60 13.34 11.75
CA ASP A 84 5.76 14.57 12.54
C ASP A 84 7.05 15.29 12.12
N GLY A 85 6.97 16.08 11.04
CA GLY A 85 8.07 16.88 10.54
C GLY A 85 8.50 16.48 9.13
N GLU A 86 9.80 16.43 8.89
CA GLU A 86 10.37 16.16 7.57
C GLU A 86 10.56 14.67 7.32
N PHE A 87 10.25 14.25 6.11
CA PHE A 87 10.64 12.96 5.54
C PHE A 87 11.70 13.20 4.47
N ASN A 88 12.88 12.60 4.65
CA ASN A 88 14.03 12.74 3.75
C ASN A 88 14.33 11.43 2.99
N GLY A 89 13.34 10.55 2.89
CA GLY A 89 13.47 9.21 2.32
C GLY A 89 13.96 8.16 3.34
N TRP A 90 14.50 7.07 2.80
CA TRP A 90 15.00 5.91 3.55
C TRP A 90 16.53 5.97 3.64
N ASN A 91 17.11 5.66 4.79
CA ASN A 91 18.58 5.63 4.94
C ASN A 91 19.12 4.39 5.67
N GLY A 92 18.25 3.47 6.09
CA GLY A 92 18.61 2.24 6.79
C GLY A 92 18.42 2.28 8.30
N GLU A 93 18.48 3.45 8.94
CA GLU A 93 18.49 3.57 10.42
C GLU A 93 17.54 4.66 10.95
N THR A 94 16.76 5.31 10.08
CA THR A 94 15.92 6.45 10.47
C THR A 94 14.80 6.04 11.42
N VAL A 95 14.59 6.91 12.40
CA VAL A 95 13.46 6.90 13.31
C VAL A 95 12.41 7.89 12.81
N TYR A 96 11.19 7.42 12.64
CA TYR A 96 10.04 8.19 12.18
C TYR A 96 9.06 8.38 13.35
N ALA A 97 8.92 9.62 13.81
CA ALA A 97 7.87 10.02 14.73
C ALA A 97 6.60 10.36 13.94
N LEU A 98 5.45 9.91 14.42
CA LEU A 98 4.16 10.18 13.81
C LEU A 98 3.35 11.18 14.62
N THR A 99 2.47 11.93 13.97
CA THR A 99 1.58 12.90 14.61
C THR A 99 0.59 12.26 15.60
N ASN A 100 0.35 10.96 15.50
CA ASN A 100 -0.43 10.19 16.47
C ASN A 100 0.37 9.73 17.72
N GLY A 101 1.64 10.14 17.84
CA GLY A 101 2.51 9.85 18.97
C GLY A 101 3.28 8.53 18.90
N GLN A 102 3.06 7.69 17.88
CA GLN A 102 3.85 6.48 17.67
C GLN A 102 5.24 6.79 17.13
N VAL A 103 6.21 5.92 17.43
CA VAL A 103 7.57 6.02 16.91
C VAL A 103 8.02 4.68 16.34
N TRP A 104 8.49 4.72 15.11
CA TRP A 104 8.90 3.55 14.33
C TRP A 104 10.33 3.73 13.82
N GLN A 105 11.09 2.64 13.73
CA GLN A 105 12.45 2.66 13.23
C GLN A 105 12.58 1.70 12.04
N GLN A 106 13.29 2.12 10.99
CA GLN A 106 13.64 1.24 9.87
C GLN A 106 14.41 0.00 10.37
N SER A 107 14.04 -1.18 9.86
CA SER A 107 14.61 -2.47 10.30
C SER A 107 15.45 -3.17 9.23
N THR A 108 15.41 -2.71 7.98
CA THR A 108 16.19 -3.25 6.87
C THR A 108 16.89 -2.13 6.11
N TYR A 109 18.10 -2.38 5.61
CA TYR A 109 18.82 -1.39 4.83
C TYR A 109 18.10 -1.15 3.49
N GLN A 110 17.65 0.08 3.30
CA GLN A 110 17.12 0.61 2.06
C GLN A 110 17.47 2.09 2.01
N TYR A 111 17.96 2.53 0.85
CA TYR A 111 18.31 3.90 0.60
C TYR A 111 17.46 4.46 -0.53
N ASP A 112 16.77 5.55 -0.26
CA ASP A 112 16.07 6.36 -1.26
C ASP A 112 16.02 7.79 -0.75
N TYR A 113 16.17 8.77 -1.64
CA TYR A 113 16.08 10.17 -1.26
C TYR A 113 14.83 10.80 -1.86
N THR A 114 13.97 11.29 -0.97
CA THR A 114 12.83 12.14 -1.32
C THR A 114 12.62 13.14 -0.20
N TYR A 115 12.13 14.33 -0.51
CA TYR A 115 11.81 15.33 0.51
C TYR A 115 10.30 15.56 0.55
N SER A 116 9.71 15.48 1.74
CA SER A 116 8.33 15.89 1.98
C SER A 116 8.15 16.37 3.41
N TYR A 117 7.30 17.38 3.60
CA TYR A 117 6.97 17.90 4.92
C TYR A 117 5.59 17.38 5.36
N ARG A 118 5.57 16.66 6.48
CA ARG A 118 4.40 15.98 7.06
C ARG A 118 3.63 15.10 6.07
N PRO A 119 4.29 14.22 5.30
CA PRO A 119 3.59 13.32 4.40
C PRO A 119 2.68 12.36 5.16
N ASP A 120 1.60 11.93 4.49
CA ASP A 120 0.73 10.86 4.97
C ASP A 120 1.51 9.53 5.00
N VAL A 121 1.19 8.72 6.01
CA VAL A 121 1.81 7.41 6.20
C VAL A 121 0.76 6.33 6.38
N PHE A 122 1.05 5.16 5.83
CA PHE A 122 0.30 3.93 6.08
C PHE A 122 1.23 2.90 6.70
N ILE A 123 0.93 2.44 7.91
CA ILE A 123 1.65 1.32 8.54
C ILE A 123 0.77 0.10 8.55
N TYR A 124 1.31 -1.02 8.06
CA TYR A 124 0.58 -2.28 7.92
C TYR A 124 1.51 -3.48 8.13
N ASN A 125 0.92 -4.65 8.33
CA ASN A 125 1.65 -5.92 8.42
C ASN A 125 1.15 -6.88 7.33
N ALA A 126 2.06 -7.27 6.43
CA ALA A 126 1.79 -8.17 5.31
C ALA A 126 2.26 -9.63 5.58
N GLY A 127 2.43 -10.01 6.85
CA GLY A 127 2.83 -11.36 7.28
C GLY A 127 4.33 -11.54 7.58
N GLY A 128 5.19 -10.64 7.08
CA GLY A 128 6.65 -10.68 7.28
C GLY A 128 7.20 -9.66 8.29
N GLY A 129 6.34 -8.82 8.88
CA GLY A 129 6.76 -7.68 9.70
C GLY A 129 5.91 -6.44 9.40
N TYR A 130 6.18 -5.34 10.11
CA TYR A 130 5.55 -4.05 9.80
C TYR A 130 6.28 -3.36 8.66
N LYS A 131 5.49 -2.74 7.78
CA LYS A 131 5.96 -1.87 6.71
C LYS A 131 5.33 -0.50 6.86
N ILE A 132 6.07 0.53 6.46
CA ILE A 132 5.57 1.90 6.33
C ILE A 132 5.58 2.28 4.86
N LYS A 133 4.47 2.85 4.37
CA LYS A 133 4.38 3.47 3.04
C LYS A 133 4.33 4.98 3.19
N VAL A 134 5.22 5.68 2.49
CA VAL A 134 5.34 7.16 2.47
C VAL A 134 5.75 7.58 1.05
N GLU A 135 5.05 8.57 0.48
CA GLU A 135 5.36 9.12 -0.85
C GLU A 135 5.55 8.04 -1.94
N GLY A 136 4.63 7.06 -2.00
CA GLY A 136 4.69 5.97 -2.99
C GLY A 136 5.75 4.89 -2.72
N THR A 137 6.68 5.12 -1.80
CA THR A 137 7.75 4.19 -1.43
C THR A 137 7.45 3.46 -0.12
N THR A 138 8.10 2.32 0.11
CA THR A 138 7.91 1.50 1.32
C THR A 138 9.23 1.10 1.96
N ALA A 139 9.24 0.92 3.28
CA ALA A 139 10.36 0.32 4.02
C ALA A 139 9.86 -0.61 5.14
N ASP A 140 10.69 -1.58 5.55
CA ASP A 140 10.41 -2.40 6.72
C ASP A 140 10.75 -1.63 8.01
N ILE A 141 9.88 -1.74 9.01
CA ILE A 141 9.99 -1.01 10.27
C ILE A 141 9.67 -1.89 11.48
N GLN A 142 10.15 -1.45 12.63
CA GLN A 142 9.79 -1.98 13.95
C GLN A 142 9.33 -0.85 14.87
N ARG A 143 8.36 -1.15 15.74
CA ARG A 143 7.84 -0.18 16.68
C ARG A 143 8.81 -0.03 17.85
N ILE A 144 9.14 1.22 18.20
CA ILE A 144 10.00 1.53 19.34
C ILE A 144 9.32 2.39 20.41
N LYS A 145 8.12 2.93 20.13
CA LYS A 145 7.24 3.60 21.11
C LYS A 145 5.77 3.58 20.66
#